data_AF-Q312F4-F1
#
_entry.id   AF-Q312F4-F1
#
_cell.length_a   1.000
_cell.length_b   1.000
_cell.length_c   1.000
_cell.angle_alpha   90.00
_cell.angle_beta   90.00
_cell.angle_gamma   90.00
#
_symmetry.space_group_name_H-M   'P 1'
#
loop_
_entity.id
_entity.type
_entity.pdbx_description
1 polymer ?
#
loop_
_entity_poly.entity_id
_entity_poly.type
_entity_poly.pdbx_seq_one_letter_code
_entity_poly.pdbx_strand_id
1 'polypeptide(L)'
;MQYSMQQEFMRRRVQAMYNEVAVPLTAENIMLEADARKAFESALEQIADSARVTRGEVARRLTEFMYLLDTSKTIVGVLALPETGNELFVEVPSSQWSYDTQKP
;
A
#
# COMPACT_ATOMS: atom_id res chain seq x y z
N MET A 1 3.74 -16.39 -9.46
CA MET A 1 2.61 -15.45 -9.64
C MET A 1 2.90 -14.60 -10.86
N GLN A 2 1.99 -14.54 -11.84
CA GLN A 2 2.18 -13.71 -13.04
C GLN A 2 1.54 -12.35 -12.76
N TYR A 3 2.34 -11.29 -12.71
CA TYR A 3 1.86 -9.93 -12.44
C TYR A 3 1.04 -9.41 -13.61
N SER A 4 -0.01 -8.64 -13.33
CA SER A 4 -0.67 -7.85 -14.37
C SER A 4 0.30 -6.78 -14.90
N MET A 5 0.10 -6.33 -16.14
CA MET A 5 0.93 -5.24 -16.73
C MET A 5 0.88 -3.98 -15.87
N GLN A 6 -0.26 -3.71 -15.22
CA GLN A 6 -0.44 -2.57 -14.31
C GLN A 6 0.36 -2.74 -13.01
N GLN A 7 0.39 -3.95 -12.43
CA GLN A 7 1.20 -4.23 -11.24
C GLN A 7 2.69 -4.12 -11.51
N GLU A 8 3.16 -4.56 -12.67
CA GLU A 8 4.57 -4.40 -13.04
C GLU A 8 4.93 -2.93 -13.31
N PHE A 9 4.04 -2.18 -13.97
CA PHE A 9 4.23 -0.74 -14.16
C PHE A 9 4.34 -0.01 -12.81
N MET A 10 3.43 -0.29 -11.87
CA MET A 10 3.46 0.32 -10.54
C MET A 10 4.68 -0.12 -9.73
N ARG A 11 5.09 -1.40 -9.82
CA ARG A 11 6.34 -1.88 -9.21
C ARG A 11 7.52 -1.04 -9.67
N ARG A 12 7.72 -0.90 -10.99
CA ARG A 12 8.85 -0.13 -11.55
C ARG A 12 8.81 1.34 -11.13
N ARG A 13 7.62 1.94 -11.01
CA ARG A 13 7.47 3.31 -10.51
C ARG A 13 7.87 3.45 -9.04
N VAL A 14 7.43 2.54 -8.18
CA VAL A 14 7.85 2.52 -6.77
C VAL A 14 9.37 2.33 -6.69
N GLN A 15 9.94 1.41 -7.48
CA GLN A 15 11.40 1.23 -7.53
C GLN A 15 12.14 2.51 -7.92
N ALA A 16 11.65 3.23 -8.93
CA ALA A 16 12.26 4.48 -9.37
C ALA A 16 12.11 5.62 -8.34
N MET A 17 10.96 5.68 -7.65
CA MET A 17 10.67 6.72 -6.66
C MET A 17 11.54 6.58 -5.41
N TYR A 18 11.70 5.36 -4.90
CA TYR A 18 12.45 5.10 -3.67
C TYR A 18 13.90 4.70 -3.93
N ASN A 19 14.29 4.50 -5.19
CA ASN A 19 15.60 3.98 -5.58
C ASN A 19 15.95 2.65 -4.87
N GLU A 20 14.94 1.80 -4.69
CA GLU A 20 15.00 0.53 -3.97
C GLU A 20 14.34 -0.59 -4.77
N VAL A 21 14.67 -1.85 -4.48
CA VAL A 21 13.92 -2.98 -5.02
C VAL A 21 12.56 -3.05 -4.31
N ALA A 22 11.48 -3.02 -5.09
CA ALA A 22 10.11 -3.09 -4.59
C ALA A 22 9.56 -4.48 -4.89
N VAL A 23 9.26 -5.23 -3.84
CA VAL A 23 8.72 -6.59 -3.92
C VAL A 23 7.22 -6.51 -3.69
N PRO A 24 6.37 -6.98 -4.62
CA PRO A 24 4.93 -6.96 -4.42
C PRO A 24 4.55 -7.85 -3.24
N LEU A 25 3.60 -7.38 -2.45
CA LEU A 25 3.27 -7.99 -1.17
C LEU A 25 1.75 -8.08 -1.02
N THR A 26 1.27 -9.21 -0.49
CA THR A 26 -0.16 -9.42 -0.20
C THR A 26 -0.50 -8.98 1.21
N ALA A 27 -1.61 -8.25 1.37
CA ALA A 27 -2.03 -7.70 2.66
C ALA A 27 -2.40 -8.77 3.71
N GLU A 28 -2.55 -10.03 3.32
CA GLU A 28 -3.05 -11.11 4.18
C GLU A 28 -2.14 -11.45 5.36
N ASN A 29 -0.84 -11.12 5.28
CA ASN A 29 0.17 -11.47 6.29
C ASN A 29 0.80 -10.25 6.98
N ILE A 30 0.27 -9.04 6.77
CA ILE A 30 0.76 -7.84 7.44
C ILE A 30 -0.11 -7.52 8.63
N MET A 31 0.52 -7.41 9.79
CA MET A 31 -0.09 -6.82 10.97
C MET A 31 0.47 -5.41 11.16
N LEU A 32 -0.41 -4.41 11.08
CA LEU A 32 -0.07 -3.04 11.45
C LEU A 32 -0.11 -2.89 12.96
N GLU A 33 0.85 -2.16 13.52
CA GLU A 33 0.80 -1.71 14.91
C GLU A 33 -0.48 -0.89 15.17
N ALA A 34 -0.99 -0.90 16.40
CA ALA A 34 -2.29 -0.30 16.71
C ALA A 34 -2.40 1.19 16.31
N ASP A 35 -1.34 1.97 16.56
CA ASP A 35 -1.29 3.39 16.19
C ASP A 35 -1.20 3.59 14.68
N ALA A 36 -0.39 2.77 14.00
CA ALA A 36 -0.26 2.80 12.54
C ALA A 36 -1.56 2.41 11.85
N ARG A 37 -2.26 1.40 12.39
CA ARG A 37 -3.59 1.00 11.93
C ARG A 37 -4.60 2.14 12.07
N LYS A 38 -4.62 2.82 13.22
CA LYS A 38 -5.55 3.94 13.44
C LYS A 38 -5.26 5.11 12.50
N ALA A 39 -3.98 5.44 12.29
CA ALA A 39 -3.56 6.46 11.33
C ALA A 39 -3.96 6.07 9.90
N PHE A 40 -3.76 4.81 9.53
CA PHE A 40 -4.16 4.27 8.24
C PHE A 40 -5.69 4.33 8.04
N GLU A 41 -6.48 3.91 9.03
CA GLU A 41 -7.94 3.97 8.97
C GLU A 41 -8.45 5.42 8.84
N SER A 42 -7.84 6.37 9.55
CA SER A 42 -8.17 7.79 9.43
C SER A 42 -7.77 8.38 8.07
N ALA A 43 -6.63 7.97 7.51
CA ALA A 43 -6.22 8.39 6.17
C ALA A 43 -7.17 7.84 5.09
N LEU A 44 -7.57 6.57 5.19
CA LEU A 44 -8.54 5.96 4.28
C LEU A 44 -9.87 6.74 4.27
N GLU A 45 -10.35 7.18 5.43
CA GLU A 45 -11.58 7.95 5.56
C GLU A 45 -11.48 9.33 4.89
N GLN A 46 -10.39 10.05 5.15
CA GLN A 46 -10.15 11.37 4.53
C GLN A 46 -10.05 11.29 3.01
N ILE A 47 -9.35 10.27 2.51
CA ILE A 47 -9.21 10.04 1.07
C ILE A 47 -10.56 9.67 0.46
N ALA A 48 -11.32 8.78 1.11
CA ALA A 48 -12.64 8.36 0.64
C ALA A 48 -13.59 9.56 0.52
N ASP A 49 -13.61 10.44 1.53
CA ASP A 49 -14.40 11.67 1.52
C ASP A 49 -13.98 12.60 0.38
N SER A 50 -12.67 12.87 0.26
CA SER A 50 -12.12 13.75 -0.78
C SER A 50 -12.38 13.23 -2.20
N ALA A 51 -12.34 11.91 -2.40
CA ALA A 51 -12.52 11.29 -3.70
C ALA A 51 -13.97 10.88 -3.98
N ARG A 52 -14.89 11.09 -3.02
CA ARG A 52 -16.31 10.69 -3.10
C ARG A 52 -16.52 9.21 -3.40
N VAL A 53 -15.61 8.36 -2.91
CA VAL A 53 -15.69 6.90 -3.02
C VAL A 53 -15.86 6.28 -1.64
N THR A 54 -16.16 4.99 -1.58
CA THR A 54 -16.26 4.30 -0.28
C THR A 54 -14.88 3.97 0.29
N ARG A 55 -14.74 3.99 1.62
CA ARG A 55 -13.54 3.51 2.33
C ARG A 55 -13.13 2.11 1.88
N GLY A 56 -14.10 1.21 1.67
CA GLY A 56 -13.84 -0.16 1.22
C GLY A 56 -13.19 -0.22 -0.16
N GLU A 57 -13.57 0.68 -1.06
CA GLU A 57 -12.93 0.75 -2.38
C GLU A 57 -11.50 1.28 -2.31
N VAL A 58 -11.25 2.31 -1.49
CA VAL A 58 -9.90 2.83 -1.25
C VAL A 58 -9.00 1.73 -0.67
N ALA A 59 -9.49 1.02 0.35
CA ALA A 59 -8.77 -0.08 0.97
C ALA A 59 -8.46 -1.19 -0.05
N ARG A 60 -9.46 -1.61 -0.86
CA ARG A 60 -9.27 -2.63 -1.90
C ARG A 60 -8.18 -2.23 -2.90
N ARG A 61 -8.21 -0.99 -3.39
CA ARG A 61 -7.22 -0.48 -4.36
C ARG A 61 -5.82 -0.42 -3.75
N LEU A 62 -5.69 0.03 -2.51
CA LEU A 62 -4.40 0.01 -1.81
C LEU A 62 -3.86 -1.41 -1.68
N THR A 63 -4.69 -2.38 -1.27
CA THR A 63 -4.26 -3.78 -1.14
C THR A 63 -3.88 -4.44 -2.46
N GLU A 64 -4.33 -3.91 -3.60
CA GLU A 64 -4.01 -4.42 -4.93
C GLU A 64 -2.59 -4.02 -5.40
N PHE A 65 -2.07 -2.90 -4.87
CA PHE A 65 -0.77 -2.33 -5.22
C PHE A 65 0.06 -2.03 -3.98
N MET A 66 0.39 -3.08 -3.24
CA MET A 66 1.29 -3.01 -2.09
C MET A 66 2.67 -3.60 -2.42
N TYR A 67 3.70 -2.90 -1.98
CA TYR A 67 5.09 -3.27 -2.21
C TYR A 67 5.91 -3.14 -0.94
N LEU A 68 6.78 -4.10 -0.68
CA LEU A 68 7.83 -4.03 0.32
C LEU A 68 9.11 -3.53 -0.33
N LEU A 69 9.65 -2.43 0.18
CA LEU A 69 10.98 -1.98 -0.17
C LEU A 69 12.03 -2.87 0.50
N ASP A 70 12.91 -3.47 -0.29
CA ASP A 70 13.79 -4.54 0.20
C ASP A 70 14.87 -4.05 1.17
N THR A 71 15.33 -2.80 1.08
CA THR A 71 16.38 -2.29 1.98
C THR A 71 15.78 -1.69 3.24
N SER A 72 14.84 -0.77 3.11
CA SER A 72 14.22 -0.09 4.25
C SER A 72 13.18 -0.94 4.99
N LYS A 73 12.71 -2.02 4.37
CA LYS A 73 11.59 -2.84 4.84
C LYS A 73 10.31 -2.02 5.06
N THR A 74 10.17 -0.91 4.33
CA THR A 74 8.98 -0.07 4.33
C THR A 74 7.93 -0.67 3.39
N ILE A 75 6.69 -0.74 3.83
CA ILE A 75 5.57 -1.08 2.95
C ILE A 75 5.08 0.20 2.29
N VAL A 76 4.91 0.16 0.97
CA VAL A 76 4.35 1.25 0.16
C VAL A 76 3.09 0.73 -0.51
N GLY A 77 1.95 1.31 -0.15
CA GLY A 77 0.68 1.15 -0.85
C GLY A 77 0.49 2.26 -1.88
N VAL A 78 0.12 1.90 -3.11
CA VAL A 78 -0.16 2.87 -4.17
C VAL A 78 -1.66 2.96 -4.38
N LEU A 79 -2.20 4.17 -4.26
CA LEU A 79 -3.59 4.47 -4.54
C LEU A 79 -3.70 5.41 -5.74
N ALA A 80 -4.15 4.89 -6.87
CA ALA A 80 -4.52 5.68 -8.03
C ALA A 80 -6.03 6.02 -8.00
N LEU A 81 -6.35 7.32 -7.97
CA LEU A 81 -7.70 7.86 -8.02
C LEU A 81 -7.93 8.57 -9.37
N PRO A 82 -8.30 7.84 -10.43
CA PRO A 82 -8.43 8.41 -11.77
C PRO A 82 -9.50 9.50 -11.87
N GLU A 83 -10.54 9.43 -11.03
CA GLU A 83 -11.64 10.40 -11.00
C GLU A 83 -11.21 11.80 -10.52
N THR A 84 -10.18 11.87 -9.68
CA THR A 84 -9.60 13.12 -9.19
C THR A 84 -8.27 13.46 -9.84
N GLY A 85 -7.70 12.53 -10.63
CA GLY A 85 -6.35 12.63 -11.18
C GLY A 85 -5.25 12.52 -10.13
N ASN A 86 -5.60 12.24 -8.87
CA ASN A 86 -4.66 12.17 -7.77
C ASN A 86 -4.10 10.76 -7.62
N GLU A 87 -2.83 10.69 -7.23
CA GLU A 87 -2.16 9.46 -6.84
C GLU A 87 -1.53 9.67 -5.48
N LEU A 88 -1.77 8.73 -4.57
CA LEU A 88 -1.28 8.77 -3.21
C LEU A 88 -0.40 7.55 -2.94
N PHE A 89 0.72 7.80 -2.27
CA PHE A 89 1.61 6.77 -1.78
C PHE A 89 1.47 6.73 -0.26
N VAL A 90 1.11 5.56 0.26
CA VAL A 90 0.95 5.34 1.69
C VAL A 90 2.14 4.52 2.16
N GLU A 91 2.98 5.13 2.96
CA GLU A 91 4.20 4.52 3.48
C GLU A 91 3.97 4.03 4.91
N VAL A 92 4.38 2.79 5.18
CA VAL A 92 4.37 2.19 6.51
C VAL A 92 5.80 1.70 6.82
N PRO A 93 6.57 2.45 7.62
CA PRO A 93 7.92 2.07 8.01
C PRO A 93 7.97 0.74 8.75
N SER A 94 9.10 0.05 8.68
CA SER A 94 9.34 -1.25 9.34
C SER A 94 9.11 -1.29 10.85
N SER A 95 9.13 -0.14 11.52
CA SER A 95 8.81 -0.03 12.95
C SER A 95 7.30 -0.05 13.26
N GLN A 96 6.45 -0.03 12.23
CA GLN A 96 4.99 0.13 12.34
C GLN A 96 4.20 -1.07 11.82
N TRP A 97 4.90 -2.12 11.41
CA TRP A 97 4.28 -3.36 10.97
C TRP A 97 5.11 -4.57 11.37
N SER A 98 4.44 -5.70 11.47
CA SER A 98 5.06 -7.02 11.66
C SER A 98 4.51 -7.99 10.64
N TYR A 99 5.35 -8.94 10.22
CA TYR A 99 4.93 -10.05 9.36
C TYR A 99 4.44 -11.17 10.27
N ASP A 100 3.17 -11.56 10.15
CA ASP A 100 2.68 -12.72 10.87
C ASP A 100 3.19 -13.99 10.18
N THR A 101 4.23 -14.60 10.73
CA THR A 101 4.75 -15.89 10.26
C THR A 101 3.92 -17.08 10.76
N GLN A 102 2.76 -16.86 11.41
CA GLN A 102 2.00 -17.91 12.10
C GLN A 102 0.78 -18.41 11.34
N LYS A 103 0.45 -17.87 10.16
CA LYS A 103 -0.54 -18.51 9.27
C LYS A 103 0.13 -19.52 8.31
N PRO A 104 -0.18 -20.83 8.45
CA PRO A 104 0.28 -21.88 7.54
C PRO A 104 -0.32 -21.75 6.13
#